data_AF-A0A2E1BRS8-F1
#
_entry.id   AF-A0A2E1BRS8-F1
#
_cell.length_a   1.000
_cell.length_b   1.000
_cell.length_c   1.000
_cell.angle_alpha   90.00
_cell.angle_beta   90.00
_cell.angle_gamma   90.00
#
_symmetry.space_group_name_H-M   'P 1'
#
loop_
_entity.id
_entity.type
_entity.pdbx_description
1 polymer ?
#
loop_
_entity_poly.entity_id
_entity_poly.type
_entity_poly.pdbx_seq_one_letter_code
_entity_poly.pdbx_strand_id
1 'polypeptide(L)'
;MSLILIINGCSLIPKQPREVEIKTIEVRVPIQHPVYPRPIDMKEPKWYVVSDKNLDEFLVKIEKESGKMVFMAMSVPDYELMAYNLQEIKRYVKETKEVIVYYRTVMSDDEEKEKVTGEKDDGRGNKN
;
A
#
# COMPACT_ATOMS: atom_id res chain seq x y z
N MET A 1 -83.53 -19.34 -13.58
CA MET A 1 -82.37 -19.45 -14.48
C MET A 1 -81.58 -18.13 -14.45
N SER A 2 -80.98 -17.75 -13.31
CA SER A 2 -80.22 -16.49 -13.22
C SER A 2 -79.26 -16.40 -12.02
N LEU A 3 -78.75 -17.52 -11.51
CA LEU A 3 -77.86 -17.54 -10.33
C LEU A 3 -76.51 -18.24 -10.57
N ILE A 4 -76.17 -18.60 -11.82
CA ILE A 4 -74.98 -19.41 -12.14
C ILE A 4 -73.79 -18.56 -12.67
N LEU A 5 -73.98 -17.25 -12.90
CA LEU A 5 -72.97 -16.41 -13.56
C LEU A 5 -71.91 -15.77 -12.63
N ILE A 6 -71.99 -15.92 -11.30
CA ILE A 6 -71.10 -15.18 -10.37
C ILE A 6 -69.92 -16.02 -9.83
N ILE A 7 -69.94 -17.35 -9.98
CA ILE A 7 -68.93 -18.23 -9.35
C ILE A 7 -67.63 -18.43 -10.15
N ASN A 8 -67.51 -17.90 -11.37
CA ASN A 8 -66.33 -18.13 -12.23
C ASN A 8 -65.30 -16.97 -12.24
N GLY A 9 -65.38 -16.03 -11.29
CA GLY A 9 -64.67 -14.75 -11.36
C GLY A 9 -63.38 -14.59 -10.54
N CYS A 10 -62.81 -15.63 -9.91
CA CYS A 10 -61.69 -15.42 -8.96
C CYS A 10 -60.28 -15.80 -9.45
N SER A 11 -60.07 -16.06 -10.75
CA SER A 11 -58.72 -16.26 -11.31
C SER A 11 -58.19 -15.06 -12.09
N LEU A 12 -58.97 -13.98 -12.21
CA LEU A 12 -58.62 -12.78 -13.00
C LEU A 12 -58.11 -11.62 -12.14
N ILE A 13 -57.82 -11.86 -10.86
CA ILE A 13 -57.08 -10.90 -10.04
C ILE A 13 -55.60 -11.24 -10.26
N PRO A 14 -54.85 -10.46 -11.07
CA PRO A 14 -53.41 -10.63 -11.12
C PRO A 14 -52.90 -10.44 -9.69
N LYS A 15 -52.35 -11.49 -9.09
CA LYS A 15 -51.59 -11.34 -7.84
C LYS A 15 -50.55 -10.28 -8.16
N GLN A 16 -50.65 -9.13 -7.47
CA GLN A 16 -49.69 -8.05 -7.64
C GLN A 16 -48.30 -8.70 -7.53
N PRO A 17 -47.44 -8.58 -8.57
CA PRO A 17 -46.12 -9.16 -8.51
C PRO A 17 -45.48 -8.61 -7.24
N ARG A 18 -45.13 -9.50 -6.29
CA ARG A 18 -44.52 -9.07 -5.03
C ARG A 18 -43.33 -8.22 -5.43
N GLU A 19 -43.38 -6.95 -5.10
CA GLU A 19 -42.30 -6.01 -5.41
C GLU A 19 -41.08 -6.50 -4.66
N VAL A 20 -40.23 -7.24 -5.37
CA VAL A 20 -38.92 -7.60 -4.86
C VAL A 20 -38.15 -6.29 -4.89
N GLU A 21 -38.08 -5.60 -3.75
CA GLU A 21 -37.16 -4.47 -3.59
C GLU A 21 -35.74 -5.01 -3.74
N ILE A 22 -35.17 -4.86 -4.93
CA ILE A 22 -33.78 -5.18 -5.20
C ILE A 22 -32.95 -4.09 -4.52
N LYS A 23 -32.62 -4.31 -3.24
CA LYS A 23 -31.64 -3.48 -2.54
C LYS A 23 -30.26 -3.84 -3.06
N THR A 24 -29.81 -3.07 -4.05
CA THR A 24 -28.45 -3.14 -4.55
C THR A 24 -27.54 -2.49 -3.51
N ILE A 25 -27.04 -3.29 -2.57
CA ILE A 25 -26.00 -2.83 -1.65
C ILE A 25 -24.69 -2.83 -2.45
N GLU A 26 -24.03 -1.68 -2.55
CA GLU A 26 -22.71 -1.59 -3.15
C GLU A 26 -21.71 -2.34 -2.26
N VAL A 27 -21.40 -3.59 -2.63
CA VAL A 27 -20.34 -4.36 -1.96
C VAL A 27 -19.01 -3.95 -2.59
N ARG A 28 -18.27 -3.08 -1.90
CA ARG A 28 -16.92 -2.70 -2.33
C ARG A 28 -15.95 -3.86 -2.12
N VAL A 29 -15.18 -4.17 -3.16
CA VAL A 29 -14.13 -5.20 -3.09
C VAL A 29 -12.97 -4.65 -2.25
N PRO A 30 -12.50 -5.36 -1.21
CA PRO A 30 -11.39 -4.88 -0.39
C PRO A 30 -10.10 -4.79 -1.22
N ILE A 31 -9.52 -3.59 -1.30
CA ILE A 31 -8.27 -3.35 -2.02
C ILE A 31 -7.14 -4.04 -1.26
N GLN A 32 -6.58 -5.09 -1.85
CA GLN A 32 -5.47 -5.84 -1.25
C GLN A 32 -4.18 -5.01 -1.34
N HIS A 33 -3.72 -4.50 -0.21
CA HIS A 33 -2.47 -3.76 -0.14
C HIS A 33 -1.29 -4.74 -0.05
N PRO A 34 -0.18 -4.49 -0.77
CA PRO A 34 1.03 -5.27 -0.59
C PRO A 34 1.59 -5.06 0.84
N VAL A 35 2.27 -6.10 1.34
CA VAL A 35 3.01 -6.03 2.59
C VAL A 35 4.09 -4.95 2.50
N TYR A 36 4.35 -4.26 3.61
CA TYR A 36 5.38 -3.22 3.65
C TYR A 36 6.75 -3.79 3.30
N PRO A 37 7.60 -3.01 2.60
CA PRO A 37 8.98 -3.41 2.38
C PRO A 37 9.68 -3.60 3.73
N ARG A 38 10.63 -4.55 3.76
CA ARG A 38 11.44 -4.80 4.95
C ARG A 38 12.14 -3.51 5.41
N PRO A 39 12.24 -3.27 6.73
CA PRO A 39 13.00 -2.14 7.24
C PRO A 39 14.44 -2.22 6.77
N ILE A 40 15.01 -1.06 6.45
CA ILE A 40 16.41 -0.95 6.03
C ILE A 40 17.29 -1.00 7.28
N ASP A 41 18.23 -1.95 7.30
CA ASP A 41 19.34 -1.97 8.25
C ASP A 41 20.59 -1.45 7.55
N MET A 42 21.07 -0.28 7.97
CA MET A 42 22.24 0.36 7.37
C MET A 42 23.51 -0.19 8.03
N LYS A 43 24.36 -0.83 7.23
CA LYS A 43 25.72 -1.17 7.65
C LYS A 43 26.64 0.01 7.41
N GLU A 44 27.58 0.23 8.32
CA GLU A 44 28.57 1.30 8.21
C GLU A 44 29.79 0.79 7.43
N PRO A 45 30.02 1.25 6.19
CA PRO A 45 31.24 0.92 5.47
C PRO A 45 32.43 1.63 6.11
N LYS A 46 33.57 0.93 6.20
CA LYS A 46 34.85 1.55 6.56
C LYS A 46 35.47 2.15 5.31
N TRP A 47 35.85 3.42 5.39
CA TRP A 47 36.55 4.13 4.31
C TRP A 47 38.03 4.25 4.64
N TYR A 48 38.86 4.02 3.63
CA TYR A 48 40.31 4.22 3.72
C TYR A 48 40.69 5.40 2.84
N VAL A 49 41.39 6.38 3.42
CA VAL A 49 41.99 7.48 2.65
C VAL A 49 43.43 7.09 2.35
N VAL A 50 43.70 6.80 1.08
CA VAL A 50 45.00 6.32 0.63
C VAL A 50 45.73 7.45 -0.10
N SER A 51 46.98 7.67 0.28
CA SER A 51 47.91 8.58 -0.38
C SER A 51 49.22 7.85 -0.66
N ASP A 52 50.12 8.54 -1.38
CA ASP A 52 51.50 8.10 -1.62
C ASP A 52 52.24 7.69 -0.33
N LYS A 53 51.93 8.33 0.80
CA LYS A 53 52.60 8.11 2.08
C LYS A 53 52.15 6.84 2.82
N ASN A 54 50.97 6.28 2.51
CA ASN A 54 50.38 5.19 3.30
C ASN A 54 49.99 3.97 2.45
N LEU A 55 50.32 3.96 1.16
CA LEU A 55 49.96 2.89 0.25
C LEU A 55 50.46 1.52 0.72
N ASP A 56 51.73 1.42 1.11
CA ASP A 56 52.34 0.15 1.53
C ASP A 56 51.65 -0.44 2.77
N GLU A 57 51.34 0.41 3.75
CA GLU A 57 50.62 0.00 4.95
C GLU A 57 49.18 -0.43 4.62
N PHE A 58 48.51 0.29 3.73
CA PHE A 58 47.17 -0.03 3.28
C PHE A 58 47.09 -1.40 2.61
N LEU A 59 48.05 -1.72 1.72
CA LEU A 59 48.08 -3.01 1.02
C LEU A 59 48.23 -4.18 2.00
N VAL A 60 49.15 -4.07 2.97
CA VAL A 60 49.34 -5.08 4.02
C VAL A 60 48.09 -5.24 4.89
N LYS A 61 47.39 -4.15 5.18
CA LYS A 61 46.17 -4.17 5.99
C LYS A 61 45.02 -4.86 5.27
N ILE A 62 44.78 -4.54 4.00
CA ILE A 62 43.71 -5.15 3.21
C ILE A 62 43.93 -6.65 3.03
N GLU A 63 45.16 -7.07 2.77
CA GLU A 63 45.48 -8.49 2.64
C GLU A 63 45.19 -9.27 3.92
N LYS A 64 45.49 -8.68 5.10
CA LYS A 64 45.13 -9.26 6.40
C LYS A 64 43.63 -9.30 6.67
N GLU A 65 42.89 -8.27 6.28
CA GLU A 65 41.43 -8.18 6.54
C GLU A 65 40.60 -9.06 5.62
N SER A 66 40.98 -9.16 4.35
CA SER A 66 40.18 -9.82 3.30
C SER A 66 40.77 -11.14 2.81
N GLY A 67 41.97 -11.50 3.28
CA GLY A 67 42.70 -12.72 2.90
C GLY A 67 43.27 -12.72 1.48
N LYS A 68 42.95 -11.69 0.68
CA LYS A 68 43.43 -11.47 -0.68
C LYS A 68 43.51 -9.97 -0.95
N MET A 69 44.51 -9.52 -1.70
CA MET A 69 44.65 -8.10 -2.06
C MET A 69 43.63 -7.71 -3.14
N VAL A 70 42.39 -7.40 -2.74
CA VAL A 70 41.32 -6.92 -3.61
C VAL A 70 40.65 -5.71 -2.97
N PHE A 71 40.67 -4.59 -3.68
CA PHE A 71 39.94 -3.38 -3.28
C PHE A 71 39.33 -2.71 -4.51
N MET A 72 38.22 -2.01 -4.29
CA MET A 72 37.64 -1.11 -5.28
C MET A 72 38.15 0.30 -4.99
N ALA A 73 38.59 1.01 -6.03
CA ALA A 73 39.10 2.36 -5.92
C ALA A 73 38.24 3.31 -6.75
N MET A 74 38.08 4.53 -6.23
CA MET A 74 37.45 5.66 -6.88
C MET A 74 38.31 6.89 -6.62
N SER A 75 38.34 7.82 -7.56
CA SER A 75 39.01 9.10 -7.35
C SER A 75 38.23 9.96 -6.34
N VAL A 76 38.86 10.98 -5.78
CA VAL A 76 38.17 11.94 -4.89
C VAL A 76 36.99 12.63 -5.61
N PRO A 77 37.14 13.13 -6.85
CA PRO A 77 36.00 13.68 -7.59
C PRO A 77 34.87 12.67 -7.85
N ASP A 78 35.19 11.41 -8.14
CA ASP A 78 34.16 10.38 -8.37
C ASP A 78 33.40 10.05 -7.08
N TYR A 79 34.09 10.05 -5.94
CA TYR A 79 33.45 9.90 -4.63
C TYR A 79 32.48 11.05 -4.35
N GLU A 80 32.87 12.29 -4.63
CA GLU A 80 32.00 13.47 -4.50
C GLU A 80 30.76 13.36 -5.39
N LEU A 81 30.93 12.96 -6.64
CA LEU A 81 29.83 12.76 -7.57
C LEU A 81 28.88 11.65 -7.11
N MET A 82 29.42 10.53 -6.61
CA MET A 82 28.60 9.47 -6.04
C MET A 82 27.85 9.94 -4.79
N ALA A 83 28.51 10.70 -3.91
CA ALA A 83 27.89 11.26 -2.73
C ALA A 83 26.72 12.19 -3.11
N TYR A 84 26.90 13.02 -4.15
CA TYR A 84 25.84 13.85 -4.70
C TYR A 84 24.67 13.00 -5.25
N ASN A 85 24.96 11.97 -6.05
CA ASN A 85 23.94 11.08 -6.60
C ASN A 85 23.17 10.32 -5.51
N LEU A 86 23.86 9.89 -4.44
CA LEU A 86 23.23 9.23 -3.30
C LEU A 86 22.30 10.16 -2.52
N GLN A 87 22.63 11.47 -2.45
CA GLN A 87 21.74 12.46 -1.85
C GLN A 87 20.46 12.62 -2.66
N GLU A 88 20.55 12.68 -3.99
CA GLU A 88 19.38 12.75 -4.86
C GLU A 88 18.53 11.48 -4.80
N ILE A 89 19.15 10.30 -4.79
CA ILE A 89 18.43 9.03 -4.58
C ILE A 89 17.70 9.04 -3.24
N LYS A 90 18.37 9.48 -2.16
CA LYS A 90 17.76 9.57 -0.84
C LYS A 90 16.56 10.52 -0.84
N ARG A 91 16.66 11.66 -1.52
CA ARG A 91 15.55 12.61 -1.71
C ARG A 91 14.39 11.94 -2.45
N TYR A 92 14.65 11.33 -3.61
CA TYR A 92 13.64 10.66 -4.42
C TYR A 92 12.90 9.54 -3.67
N VAL A 93 13.63 8.70 -2.92
CA VAL A 93 13.03 7.62 -2.12
C VAL A 93 12.14 8.19 -1.02
N LYS A 94 12.55 9.30 -0.39
CA LYS A 94 11.76 9.97 0.65
C LYS A 94 10.45 10.53 0.09
N GLU A 95 10.51 11.26 -1.02
CA GLU A 95 9.32 11.83 -1.69
C GLU A 95 8.36 10.72 -2.15
N THR A 96 8.88 9.65 -2.75
CA THR A 96 8.08 8.50 -3.17
C THR A 96 7.39 7.83 -1.98
N LYS A 97 8.10 7.70 -0.84
CA LYS A 97 7.53 7.16 0.39
C LYS A 97 6.37 8.02 0.91
N GLU A 98 6.51 9.35 0.88
CA GLU A 98 5.46 10.28 1.31
C GLU A 98 4.19 10.13 0.46
N VAL A 99 4.33 10.00 -0.87
CA VAL A 99 3.20 9.74 -1.77
C VAL A 99 2.51 8.42 -1.45
N ILE A 100 3.27 7.33 -1.26
CA ILE A 100 2.71 6.02 -0.93
C ILE A 100 1.95 6.07 0.40
N VAL A 101 2.51 6.75 1.40
CA VAL A 101 1.87 6.92 2.71
C VAL A 101 0.58 7.72 2.57
N TYR A 102 0.58 8.81 1.81
CA TYR A 102 -0.62 9.63 1.58
C TYR A 102 -1.77 8.80 1.01
N TYR A 103 -1.56 8.07 -0.09
CA TYR A 103 -2.60 7.25 -0.69
C TYR A 103 -3.11 6.17 0.26
N ARG A 104 -2.23 5.54 1.05
CA ARG A 104 -2.66 4.55 2.04
C ARG A 104 -3.54 5.18 3.13
N THR A 105 -3.14 6.34 3.67
CA THR A 105 -3.92 7.02 4.71
C THR A 105 -5.31 7.41 4.22
N VAL A 106 -5.40 7.99 3.01
CA VAL A 106 -6.71 8.38 2.44
C VAL A 106 -7.60 7.16 2.22
N MET A 107 -7.05 6.05 1.73
CA MET A 107 -7.82 4.80 1.55
C MET A 107 -8.29 4.22 2.89
N SER A 108 -7.47 4.25 3.94
CA SER A 108 -7.86 3.83 5.28
C SER A 108 -8.96 4.73 5.87
N ASP A 109 -8.84 6.06 5.70
CA ASP A 109 -9.84 7.03 6.21
C ASP A 109 -11.20 6.85 5.52
N ASP A 110 -11.19 6.51 4.22
CA ASP A 110 -12.42 6.24 3.46
C ASP A 110 -13.10 4.95 3.94
N GLU A 111 -12.33 3.89 4.28
CA GLU A 111 -12.88 2.68 4.91
C GLU A 111 -13.51 2.97 6.29
N GLU A 112 -12.94 3.86 7.09
CA GLU A 112 -13.44 4.21 8.42
C GLU A 112 -14.73 5.06 8.36
N LYS A 113 -14.80 6.03 7.45
CA LYS A 113 -16.00 6.86 7.25
C LYS A 113 -17.22 6.03 6.80
N GLU A 114 -17.00 4.97 6.03
CA GLU A 114 -18.09 4.11 5.56
C GLU A 114 -18.65 3.20 6.68
N LYS A 115 -17.80 2.66 7.56
CA LYS A 115 -18.24 1.88 8.73
C LYS A 115 -19.15 2.69 9.67
N VAL A 116 -18.82 3.96 9.88
CA VAL A 116 -19.61 4.88 10.73
C VAL A 116 -20.96 5.25 10.09
N THR A 117 -21.07 5.17 8.76
CA THR A 117 -22.30 5.51 8.03
C THR A 117 -23.24 4.31 7.91
N GLY A 118 -22.71 3.10 7.72
CA GLY A 118 -23.51 1.86 7.68
C GLY A 118 -24.14 1.46 9.02
N GLU A 119 -23.49 1.74 10.15
CA GLU A 119 -24.00 1.39 11.48
C GLU A 119 -25.16 2.31 11.95
N LYS A 120 -25.32 3.51 11.35
CA LYS A 120 -26.40 4.44 11.68
C LYS A 120 -27.73 4.11 11.00
N ASP A 121 -27.74 3.30 9.95
CA ASP A 121 -28.95 2.99 9.17
C ASP A 121 -29.68 1.72 9.66
N ASP A 122 -29.02 0.86 10.44
CA ASP A 122 -29.61 -0.38 10.99
C ASP A 122 -30.38 -0.17 12.33
N GLY A 123 -30.44 1.07 12.83
CA GLY A 123 -31.00 1.40 14.15
C GLY A 123 -32.41 2.02 14.17
N ARG A 124 -33.05 2.27 13.02
CA ARG A 124 -34.40 2.89 12.95
C ARG A 124 -35.41 1.98 12.28
N GLY A 125 -35.76 0.87 12.94
CA GLY A 125 -36.73 -0.05 12.38
C GLY A 125 -37.37 -1.00 13.39
N ASN A 126 -37.58 -0.60 14.65
CA ASN A 126 -38.51 -1.34 15.50
C ASN A 126 -39.08 -0.49 16.63
N LYS A 127 -40.28 0.08 16.41
CA LYS A 127 -41.27 0.29 17.47
C LYS A 127 -42.65 -0.02 16.89
N ASN A 128 -43.24 -1.07 17.44
CA ASN A 128 -44.65 -1.47 17.31
C ASN A 128 -45.60 -0.32 17.64
#